data_AF-T1CBL3-F1
#
_entry.id   AF-T1CBL3-F1
#
_cell.length_a   1.000
_cell.length_b   1.000
_cell.length_c   1.000
_cell.angle_alpha   90.00
_cell.angle_beta   90.00
_cell.angle_gamma   90.00
#
_symmetry.space_group_name_H-M   'P 1'
#
loop_
_entity.id
_entity.type
_entity.pdbx_description
1 polymer ?
#
loop_
_entity_poly.entity_id
_entity_poly.type
_entity_poly.pdbx_seq_one_letter_code
_entity_poly.pdbx_strand_id
1 'polypeptide(L)'
;YDLSHDASSRETVAKLAAKSGDQPYEAGNVETIHALDWIRDAIGTDELRKRVKNSLNGLKIANYYGCMYTRPRHIFPEKDKGPGSESTSKPHFMDDLLAAAGAENVE
;
A
#
# COMPACT_ATOMS: atom_id res chain seq x y z
N TYR A 1 15.28 6.25 -5.61
CA TYR A 1 14.94 4.90 -5.12
C TYR A 1 14.47 4.01 -6.23
N ASP A 2 13.77 4.56 -7.22
CA ASP A 2 13.61 3.89 -8.51
C ASP A 2 14.97 3.59 -9.16
N LEU A 3 15.05 2.42 -9.78
CA LEU A 3 16.15 1.92 -10.58
C LEU A 3 16.54 2.90 -11.71
N SER A 4 15.62 3.73 -12.20
CA SER A 4 15.90 4.83 -13.13
C SER A 4 16.93 5.85 -12.60
N HIS A 5 17.12 5.94 -11.28
CA HIS A 5 18.03 6.88 -10.62
C HIS A 5 19.31 6.23 -10.04
N ASP A 6 19.53 4.92 -10.26
CA ASP A 6 20.71 4.20 -9.75
C ASP A 6 21.38 3.35 -10.85
N ALA A 7 22.47 3.87 -11.40
CA ALA A 7 23.20 3.22 -12.49
C ALA A 7 23.87 1.90 -12.06
N SER A 8 24.38 1.82 -10.84
CA SER A 8 25.05 0.62 -10.31
C SER A 8 24.05 -0.51 -10.12
N SER A 9 22.88 -0.19 -9.55
CA SER A 9 21.79 -1.16 -9.41
C SER A 9 21.26 -1.62 -10.77
N ARG A 10 21.12 -0.72 -11.76
CA ARG A 10 20.73 -1.11 -13.14
C ARG A 10 21.69 -2.12 -13.75
N GLU A 11 22.98 -1.85 -13.68
CA GLU A 11 23.99 -2.74 -14.23
C GLU A 11 23.96 -4.11 -13.54
N THR A 12 23.79 -4.12 -12.22
CA THR A 12 23.67 -5.35 -11.42
C THR A 12 22.45 -6.17 -11.82
N VAL A 13 21.27 -5.54 -11.89
CA VAL A 13 20.02 -6.19 -12.31
C VAL A 13 20.15 -6.76 -13.73
N ALA A 14 20.74 -6.00 -14.66
CA ALA A 14 20.95 -6.46 -16.04
C ALA A 14 21.87 -7.67 -16.13
N LYS A 15 22.99 -7.67 -15.38
CA LYS A 15 23.91 -8.81 -15.30
C LYS A 15 23.24 -10.06 -14.73
N LEU A 16 22.41 -9.91 -13.70
CA LEU A 16 21.72 -11.05 -13.07
C LEU A 16 20.65 -11.64 -14.01
N ALA A 17 19.85 -10.80 -14.66
CA ALA A 17 18.84 -11.25 -15.62
C ALA A 17 19.48 -11.99 -16.82
N ALA A 18 20.57 -11.46 -17.36
CA ALA A 18 21.32 -12.13 -18.43
C ALA A 18 21.86 -13.51 -18.00
N LYS A 19 22.26 -13.66 -16.73
CA LYS A 19 22.74 -14.94 -16.18
C LYS A 19 21.62 -15.95 -15.97
N SER A 20 20.40 -15.52 -15.67
CA SER A 20 19.24 -16.41 -15.54
C SER A 20 18.53 -16.71 -16.86
N GLY A 21 18.85 -15.97 -17.94
CA GLY A 21 18.17 -16.08 -19.23
C GLY A 21 16.86 -15.27 -19.31
N ASP A 22 16.64 -14.38 -18.34
CA ASP A 22 15.46 -13.51 -18.28
C ASP A 22 15.73 -12.15 -18.93
N GLN A 23 14.67 -11.42 -19.24
CA GLN A 23 14.77 -10.00 -19.61
C GLN A 23 15.05 -9.15 -18.37
N PRO A 24 15.93 -8.13 -18.45
CA PRO A 24 16.16 -7.23 -17.33
C PRO A 24 14.89 -6.46 -16.99
N TYR A 25 14.68 -6.20 -15.70
CA TYR A 25 13.59 -5.33 -15.27
C TYR A 25 13.81 -3.90 -15.79
N GLU A 26 12.76 -3.36 -16.44
CA GLU A 26 12.71 -1.97 -16.88
C GLU A 26 11.89 -1.14 -15.89
N ALA A 27 12.50 -0.05 -15.41
CA ALA A 27 11.86 0.85 -14.46
C ALA A 27 10.52 1.39 -15.01
N GLY A 28 9.45 1.24 -14.23
CA GLY A 28 8.11 1.73 -14.56
C GLY A 28 7.20 0.71 -15.24
N ASN A 29 7.71 -0.46 -15.64
CA ASN A 29 6.87 -1.49 -16.27
C ASN A 29 6.02 -2.30 -15.28
N VAL A 30 6.28 -2.17 -13.98
CA VAL A 30 5.52 -2.83 -12.91
C VAL A 30 5.10 -1.80 -11.88
N GLU A 31 3.82 -1.80 -11.55
CA GLU A 31 3.28 -1.06 -10.42
C GLU A 31 3.34 -1.91 -9.15
N THR A 32 3.85 -1.34 -8.07
CA THR A 32 3.73 -1.93 -6.73
C THR A 32 2.66 -1.18 -5.96
N ILE A 33 1.62 -1.89 -5.52
CA ILE A 33 0.51 -1.32 -4.74
C ILE A 33 0.34 -2.10 -3.43
N HIS A 34 0.09 -1.39 -2.34
CA HIS A 34 -0.21 -2.03 -1.06
C HIS A 34 -1.65 -2.53 -1.05
N ALA A 35 -1.92 -3.67 -0.40
CA ALA A 35 -3.25 -4.27 -0.40
C ALA A 35 -4.36 -3.35 0.16
N LEU A 36 -4.05 -2.54 1.18
CA LEU A 36 -4.99 -1.55 1.73
C LEU A 36 -5.36 -0.50 0.68
N ASP A 37 -4.35 0.04 -0.01
CA ASP A 37 -4.55 1.04 -1.07
C ASP A 37 -5.36 0.44 -2.21
N TRP A 38 -5.04 -0.80 -2.62
CA TRP A 38 -5.79 -1.51 -3.66
C TRP A 38 -7.25 -1.76 -3.29
N ILE A 39 -7.54 -2.23 -2.07
CA ILE A 39 -8.94 -2.46 -1.62
C ILE A 39 -9.70 -1.14 -1.59
N ARG A 40 -9.08 -0.07 -1.07
CA ARG A 40 -9.68 1.27 -1.03
C ARG A 40 -9.98 1.76 -2.46
N ASP A 41 -9.01 1.70 -3.36
CA ASP A 41 -9.15 2.29 -4.71
C ASP A 41 -10.05 1.45 -5.62
N ALA A 42 -10.01 0.12 -5.50
CA ALA A 42 -10.79 -0.77 -6.34
C ALA A 42 -12.25 -0.93 -5.88
N ILE A 43 -12.52 -0.84 -4.58
CA ILE A 43 -13.84 -1.11 -3.99
C ILE A 43 -14.39 0.12 -3.27
N GLY A 44 -13.60 0.76 -2.41
CA GLY A 44 -14.05 1.83 -1.54
C GLY A 44 -14.86 1.33 -0.33
N THR A 45 -14.95 2.15 0.70
CA THR A 45 -15.59 1.80 1.98
C THR A 45 -17.10 1.59 1.86
N ASP A 46 -17.77 2.34 1.00
CA ASP A 46 -19.23 2.24 0.80
C ASP A 46 -19.63 0.90 0.16
N GLU A 47 -18.93 0.48 -0.89
CA GLU A 47 -19.19 -0.82 -1.53
C GLU A 47 -18.71 -1.98 -0.66
N LEU A 48 -17.60 -1.80 0.06
CA LEU A 48 -17.14 -2.80 1.03
C LEU A 48 -18.24 -3.10 2.06
N ARG A 49 -18.85 -2.06 2.64
CA ARG A 49 -19.95 -2.18 3.61
C ARG A 49 -21.11 -3.00 3.06
N LYS A 50 -21.48 -2.83 1.78
CA LYS A 50 -22.57 -3.58 1.13
C LYS A 50 -22.21 -5.04 0.86
N ARG A 51 -20.92 -5.35 0.70
CA ARG A 51 -20.42 -6.68 0.30
C ARG A 51 -20.04 -7.57 1.48
N VAL A 52 -19.79 -7.00 2.65
CA VAL A 52 -19.44 -7.76 3.86
C VAL A 52 -20.62 -8.65 4.27
N LYS A 53 -20.39 -9.98 4.24
CA LYS A 53 -21.40 -10.98 4.64
C LYS A 53 -21.37 -11.28 6.13
N ASN A 54 -20.17 -11.35 6.70
CA ASN A 54 -19.94 -11.58 8.13
C ASN A 54 -19.31 -10.32 8.69
N SER A 55 -20.12 -9.51 9.36
CA SER A 55 -19.67 -8.26 9.95
C SER A 55 -18.73 -8.49 11.13
N LEU A 56 -17.82 -7.53 11.35
CA LEU A 56 -16.96 -7.42 12.53
C LEU A 56 -17.65 -6.71 13.71
N ASN A 57 -18.96 -6.47 13.64
CA ASN A 57 -19.75 -5.83 14.69
C ASN A 57 -19.48 -6.45 16.07
N GLY A 58 -19.22 -5.58 17.05
CA GLY A 58 -18.93 -5.98 18.44
C GLY A 58 -17.45 -6.31 18.70
N LEU A 59 -16.60 -6.29 17.67
CA LEU A 59 -15.15 -6.41 17.84
C LEU A 59 -14.52 -5.03 17.96
N LYS A 60 -13.70 -4.87 19.02
CA LYS A 60 -12.82 -3.72 19.20
C LYS A 60 -11.44 -4.04 18.64
N ILE A 61 -10.92 -3.22 17.74
CA ILE A 61 -9.66 -3.48 17.02
C ILE A 61 -8.71 -2.31 17.18
N ALA A 62 -7.49 -2.60 17.64
CA ALA A 62 -6.37 -1.67 17.61
C ALA A 62 -5.56 -1.92 16.32
N ASN A 63 -5.57 -0.96 15.40
CA ASN A 63 -4.95 -1.16 14.09
C ASN A 63 -3.43 -0.98 14.13
N TYR A 64 -2.71 -2.04 13.76
CA TYR A 64 -1.28 -2.00 13.56
C TYR A 64 -0.95 -1.81 12.08
N TYR A 65 -0.67 -0.56 11.70
CA TYR A 65 -0.32 -0.19 10.33
C TYR A 65 1.02 -0.75 9.84
N GLY A 66 1.94 -1.01 10.77
CA GLY A 66 3.30 -1.41 10.44
C GLY A 66 4.17 -0.27 9.92
N CYS A 67 5.48 -0.41 10.14
CA CYS A 67 6.45 0.62 9.76
C CYS A 67 6.52 0.79 8.23
N MET A 68 6.49 -0.31 7.48
CA MET A 68 6.69 -0.29 6.03
C MET A 68 5.52 0.33 5.24
N TYR A 69 4.33 0.41 5.83
CA TYR A 69 3.20 1.10 5.20
C TYR A 69 3.31 2.63 5.27
N THR A 70 4.02 3.14 6.28
CA THR A 70 4.15 4.59 6.53
C THR A 70 5.57 5.11 6.33
N ARG A 71 6.57 4.23 6.18
CA ARG A 71 7.99 4.59 6.09
C ARG A 71 8.74 3.70 5.09
N PRO A 72 9.81 4.23 4.45
CA PRO A 72 10.35 5.59 4.56
C PRO A 72 9.45 6.67 3.92
N ARG A 73 9.22 7.80 4.61
CA ARG A 73 8.23 8.81 4.16
C ARG A 73 8.51 9.41 2.78
N HIS A 74 9.78 9.58 2.46
CA HIS A 74 10.22 10.29 1.25
C HIS A 74 10.22 9.42 -0.02
N ILE A 75 9.89 8.12 0.09
CA ILE A 75 9.82 7.20 -1.06
C ILE A 75 8.39 6.90 -1.52
N PHE A 76 7.39 7.41 -0.81
CA PHE A 76 5.97 7.24 -1.12
C PHE A 76 5.40 8.55 -1.69
N PRO A 77 5.59 8.82 -3.00
CA PRO A 77 5.12 10.05 -3.64
C PRO A 77 3.59 10.21 -3.61
N GLU A 78 2.84 9.14 -3.38
CA GLU A 78 1.39 9.12 -3.31
C GLU A 78 0.82 9.55 -1.95
N LYS A 79 1.63 9.50 -0.89
CA LYS A 79 1.21 9.83 0.49
C LYS A 79 1.44 11.30 0.82
N ASP A 80 0.70 11.80 1.82
CA ASP A 80 0.76 13.18 2.29
C ASP A 80 0.56 14.25 1.19
N LYS A 81 -0.27 13.96 0.18
CA LYS A 81 -0.60 14.84 -0.96
C LYS A 81 -1.86 15.68 -0.79
N GLY A 82 -2.54 15.54 0.35
CA GLY A 82 -3.77 16.26 0.67
C GLY A 82 -4.97 15.32 0.80
N PRO A 83 -6.21 15.85 0.70
CA PRO A 83 -7.42 15.06 0.87
C PRO A 83 -7.45 13.85 -0.07
N GLY A 84 -7.73 12.67 0.49
CA GLY A 84 -7.77 11.40 -0.26
C GLY A 84 -6.43 10.66 -0.37
N SER A 85 -5.33 11.23 0.12
CA SER A 85 -4.06 10.51 0.27
C SER A 85 -3.88 10.01 1.71
N GLU A 86 -3.15 8.91 1.89
CA GLU A 86 -2.82 8.42 3.23
C GLU A 86 -1.80 9.35 3.89
N SER A 87 -1.87 9.51 5.22
CA SER A 87 -0.79 10.17 5.95
C SER A 87 0.27 9.19 6.44
N THR A 88 1.54 9.55 6.26
CA THR A 88 2.66 8.81 6.88
C THR A 88 2.86 9.14 8.36
N SER A 89 2.12 10.10 8.90
CA SER A 89 2.18 10.53 10.31
C SER A 89 0.98 10.10 11.13
N LYS A 90 -0.20 10.07 10.51
CA LYS A 90 -1.47 9.68 11.12
C LYS A 90 -2.29 8.88 10.10
N PRO A 91 -1.86 7.64 9.79
CA PRO A 91 -2.55 6.83 8.80
C PRO A 91 -3.95 6.47 9.28
N HIS A 92 -4.91 6.34 8.35
CA HIS A 92 -6.30 6.06 8.71
C HIS A 92 -7.01 5.08 7.77
N PHE A 93 -6.41 4.67 6.64
CA PHE A 93 -7.14 3.82 5.69
C PHE A 93 -7.42 2.41 6.21
N MET A 94 -6.60 1.86 7.12
CA MET A 94 -6.91 0.57 7.75
C MET A 94 -8.10 0.71 8.70
N ASP A 95 -8.15 1.81 9.46
CA ASP A 95 -9.26 2.14 10.35
C ASP A 95 -10.56 2.26 9.55
N ASP A 96 -10.54 3.01 8.44
CA ASP A 96 -11.70 3.23 7.59
C ASP A 96 -12.23 1.92 6.99
N LEU A 97 -11.34 1.06 6.51
CA LEU A 97 -11.71 -0.24 5.93
C LEU A 97 -12.30 -1.19 6.97
N LEU A 98 -11.71 -1.28 8.17
CA LEU A 98 -12.24 -2.15 9.22
C LEU A 98 -13.54 -1.60 9.84
N ALA A 99 -13.67 -0.28 9.97
CA ALA A 99 -14.93 0.36 10.38
C ALA A 99 -16.04 0.14 9.33
N ALA A 100 -15.70 0.17 8.05
CA ALA A 100 -16.64 -0.20 6.99
C ALA A 100 -17.11 -1.67 7.09
N ALA A 101 -16.23 -2.55 7.59
CA ALA A 101 -16.56 -3.95 7.88
C ALA A 101 -17.27 -4.17 9.24
N GLY A 102 -17.50 -3.10 10.02
CA GLY A 102 -18.28 -3.13 11.27
C GLY A 102 -17.46 -3.15 12.57
N ALA A 103 -16.14 -3.07 12.49
CA ALA A 103 -15.31 -3.00 13.69
C ALA A 103 -15.42 -1.65 14.42
N GLU A 104 -15.19 -1.66 15.73
CA GLU A 104 -14.96 -0.47 16.54
C GLU A 104 -13.44 -0.27 16.67
N ASN A 105 -12.88 0.75 16.02
CA ASN A 105 -11.45 1.05 16.16
C ASN A 105 -11.17 1.67 17.54
N VAL A 106 -10.09 1.24 18.18
CA VAL A 106 -9.62 1.78 19.46
C VAL A 106 -8.25 2.43 19.32
N GLU A 107 -7.98 3.44 20.16
CA GLU A 107 -6.71 4.17 20.23
C GLU A 107 -5.70 3.51 21.18
#